data_AF-A0A1Y5I5Q6-F1
#
_entry.id   AF-A0A1Y5I5Q6-F1
#
_cell.length_a   1.000
_cell.length_b   1.000
_cell.length_c   1.000
_cell.angle_alpha   90.00
_cell.angle_beta   90.00
_cell.angle_gamma   90.00
#
_symmetry.space_group_name_H-M   'P 1'
#
loop_
_entity.id
_entity.type
_entity.pdbx_description
1 polymer ?
#
loop_
_entity_poly.entity_id
_entity_poly.type
_entity_poly.pdbx_seq_one_letter_code
_entity_poly.pdbx_strand_id
1 'polypeptide(L)'
;MSHDSWIPPPSHPPRTAAPPTSTRPHRPSRSCTHTLAHERPQFHSPFPRPSVERTRPRDERTRASVSHAFSRATNKMATEALVTVPSDVAKPETASKRDDDATEKKWRETAEIFEYGSAANPDMRPIPVLVHPADLHECGETRVIPFDINDFLDITESCTSPNLMASFVRIVKGESIETSAKATSQAFYVIRGSGESESEHGKISWSTGDMFVLPVTKGGVTHACIDAEAKGGAALYWVHDEPLMRYLGVSPADEKKFEPTLYRREQMLERVEEIKHDSGASNNRCGVLLGNSACSQTKTLTHVLWSLLNSIPAKTVQRPHRHNSVALDLAVAAKPGVYTLMGKEIDSQGFIIDPIRCDWIEGGVFVTPPGWWHSHHNESDDVAWVLPMQDAGLYTHQRTLDIRFVDDELELHAAGRIRGSAFAVTNKQYIELAEFGGSVPAPKSDNTIKRVLSVECMTSQPGESKRAKATQVGASICSQPEPEA
;
A
#
# COMPACT_ATOMS: atom_id res chain seq x y z
N MET A 1 79.28 -9.14 36.63
CA MET A 1 78.35 -10.18 37.08
C MET A 1 77.56 -10.59 35.84
N SER A 2 78.13 -11.47 34.99
CA SER A 2 78.08 -12.95 35.07
C SER A 2 76.76 -13.49 34.50
N HIS A 3 76.74 -13.85 33.22
CA HIS A 3 76.84 -15.24 32.67
C HIS A 3 75.46 -15.94 32.60
N ASP A 4 75.04 -16.72 31.60
CA ASP A 4 75.51 -17.08 30.24
C ASP A 4 74.26 -17.64 29.49
N SER A 5 73.85 -17.19 28.30
CA SER A 5 74.30 -17.55 26.93
C SER A 5 73.99 -18.98 26.45
N TRP A 6 73.15 -19.13 25.40
CA TRP A 6 73.44 -20.01 24.23
C TRP A 6 72.53 -19.76 23.00
N ILE A 7 73.10 -19.94 21.80
CA ILE A 7 72.52 -19.73 20.45
C ILE A 7 73.34 -20.64 19.48
N PRO A 8 72.79 -21.25 18.41
CA PRO A 8 72.85 -20.65 17.05
C PRO A 8 71.57 -20.95 16.17
N PRO A 9 71.57 -21.19 14.82
CA PRO A 9 71.02 -20.15 13.93
C PRO A 9 70.11 -20.69 12.75
N PRO A 10 70.06 -20.17 11.49
CA PRO A 10 68.78 -19.92 10.81
C PRO A 10 68.60 -20.61 9.43
N SER A 11 67.50 -20.33 8.71
CA SER A 11 67.38 -20.57 7.26
C SER A 11 66.51 -19.52 6.55
N HIS A 12 66.80 -19.27 5.27
CA HIS A 12 66.25 -18.18 4.45
C HIS A 12 65.77 -18.70 3.05
N PRO A 13 65.11 -17.87 2.20
CA PRO A 13 64.06 -18.31 1.24
C PRO A 13 64.61 -18.60 -0.19
N PRO A 14 63.78 -18.93 -1.23
CA PRO A 14 63.13 -17.87 -2.07
C PRO A 14 61.88 -18.24 -2.96
N ARG A 15 61.25 -17.19 -3.53
CA ARG A 15 60.68 -17.03 -4.92
C ARG A 15 59.58 -17.95 -5.55
N THR A 16 58.50 -17.29 -5.96
CA THR A 16 57.78 -17.29 -7.28
C THR A 16 58.08 -18.34 -8.38
N ALA A 17 57.03 -18.95 -8.98
CA ALA A 17 56.77 -19.06 -10.45
C ALA A 17 55.49 -19.89 -10.79
N ALA A 18 54.96 -19.78 -12.02
CA ALA A 18 53.85 -20.56 -12.62
C ALA A 18 54.38 -21.50 -13.75
N PRO A 19 53.57 -22.06 -14.69
CA PRO A 19 52.30 -22.82 -14.67
C PRO A 19 52.53 -24.31 -15.10
N PRO A 20 51.50 -25.10 -15.55
CA PRO A 20 51.35 -25.29 -17.01
C PRO A 20 49.90 -25.57 -17.55
N THR A 21 49.79 -25.58 -18.89
CA THR A 21 48.63 -25.93 -19.76
C THR A 21 48.28 -27.43 -19.76
N SER A 22 47.06 -27.91 -20.03
CA SER A 22 46.24 -27.92 -21.28
C SER A 22 44.94 -28.76 -21.00
N THR A 23 43.86 -28.86 -21.78
CA THR A 23 43.62 -28.99 -23.24
C THR A 23 42.21 -28.48 -23.67
N ARG A 24 42.00 -28.29 -24.99
CA ARG A 24 40.66 -28.11 -25.63
C ARG A 24 40.02 -29.46 -25.99
N PRO A 25 38.71 -29.50 -26.29
CA PRO A 25 38.22 -29.44 -27.70
C PRO A 25 36.96 -28.54 -27.82
N HIS A 26 36.42 -28.05 -28.93
CA HIS A 26 36.71 -27.94 -30.37
C HIS A 26 35.71 -26.87 -30.91
N ARG A 27 36.02 -26.19 -32.01
CA ARG A 27 35.07 -25.30 -32.73
C ARG A 27 34.25 -26.15 -33.74
N PRO A 28 33.11 -25.64 -34.25
CA PRO A 28 33.24 -25.02 -35.57
C PRO A 28 32.52 -23.68 -35.72
N SER A 29 33.05 -22.89 -36.66
CA SER A 29 32.51 -21.61 -37.12
C SER A 29 31.44 -21.79 -38.20
N ARG A 30 30.49 -20.85 -38.26
CA ARG A 30 29.99 -20.35 -39.54
C ARG A 30 29.96 -18.82 -39.54
N SER A 31 30.57 -18.25 -40.58
CA SER A 31 30.41 -16.88 -41.02
C SER A 31 29.11 -16.72 -41.80
N CYS A 32 28.47 -15.56 -41.69
CA CYS A 32 27.98 -14.86 -42.88
C CYS A 32 27.86 -13.36 -42.60
N THR A 33 28.55 -12.57 -43.40
CA THR A 33 28.32 -11.14 -43.58
C THR A 33 27.00 -10.92 -44.30
N HIS A 34 26.21 -9.92 -43.90
CA HIS A 34 25.51 -9.09 -44.88
C HIS A 34 25.25 -7.67 -44.36
N THR A 35 25.86 -6.72 -45.04
CA THR A 35 25.56 -5.28 -44.96
C THR A 35 24.19 -5.00 -45.58
N LEU A 36 23.42 -4.10 -44.96
CA LEU A 36 22.34 -3.24 -45.50
C LEU A 36 21.78 -2.49 -44.27
N ALA A 37 22.14 -1.24 -43.97
CA ALA A 37 21.92 -0.04 -44.76
C ALA A 37 20.47 0.08 -45.24
N HIS A 38 19.61 0.70 -44.43
CA HIS A 38 18.49 1.49 -44.94
C HIS A 38 18.24 2.73 -44.08
N GLU A 39 17.89 3.82 -44.76
CA GLU A 39 17.95 5.17 -44.26
C GLU A 39 16.75 5.57 -43.40
N ARG A 40 16.96 6.58 -42.54
CA ARG A 40 15.87 7.36 -41.94
C ARG A 40 15.24 8.26 -43.01
N PRO A 41 13.91 8.30 -43.16
CA PRO A 41 13.26 9.44 -43.79
C PRO A 41 13.21 10.60 -42.78
N GLN A 42 13.96 11.66 -43.04
CA GLN A 42 13.63 12.97 -42.46
C GLN A 42 12.37 13.48 -43.16
N PHE A 43 11.34 13.86 -42.41
CA PHE A 43 10.28 14.73 -42.91
C PHE A 43 10.36 16.08 -42.21
N HIS A 44 10.64 17.11 -43.01
CA HIS A 44 10.55 18.51 -42.62
C HIS A 44 9.35 19.17 -43.30
N SER A 45 8.91 20.30 -42.72
CA SER A 45 8.06 21.32 -43.34
C SER A 45 6.53 21.05 -43.30
N PRO A 46 5.68 22.08 -43.47
CA PRO A 46 5.05 22.73 -42.30
C PRO A 46 3.53 22.96 -42.52
N PHE A 47 2.99 24.08 -42.00
CA PHE A 47 1.63 24.66 -42.14
C PHE A 47 0.70 24.53 -40.90
N PRO A 48 -0.20 25.52 -40.68
CA PRO A 48 -0.14 26.28 -39.44
C PRO A 48 -1.39 26.17 -38.56
N ARG A 49 -1.28 26.73 -37.35
CA ARG A 49 -2.42 27.00 -36.47
C ARG A 49 -3.35 28.05 -37.10
N PRO A 50 -4.68 27.87 -37.08
CA PRO A 50 -5.61 28.99 -37.18
C PRO A 50 -5.76 29.66 -35.81
N SER A 51 -5.47 30.96 -35.76
CA SER A 51 -5.80 31.85 -34.65
C SER A 51 -7.15 32.51 -34.90
N VAL A 52 -8.11 32.33 -34.00
CA VAL A 52 -9.32 33.16 -33.85
C VAL A 52 -9.54 33.29 -32.34
N GLU A 53 -8.99 34.32 -31.69
CA GLU A 53 -9.53 35.68 -31.58
C GLU A 53 -10.79 35.76 -30.71
N ARG A 54 -10.68 36.52 -29.60
CA ARG A 54 -11.73 36.73 -28.62
C ARG A 54 -12.76 37.74 -29.13
N THR A 55 -14.03 37.39 -29.13
CA THR A 55 -15.13 38.36 -29.15
C THR A 55 -15.96 38.27 -27.87
N ARG A 56 -15.89 39.33 -27.05
CA ARG A 56 -16.96 39.65 -26.09
C ARG A 56 -18.01 40.48 -26.82
N PRO A 57 -19.28 40.38 -26.40
CA PRO A 57 -20.03 41.60 -26.09
C PRO A 57 -20.42 41.66 -24.61
N ARG A 58 -20.73 42.89 -24.15
CA ARG A 58 -21.29 43.20 -22.83
C ARG A 58 -22.65 43.89 -23.05
N ASP A 59 -23.37 44.06 -21.95
CA ASP A 59 -24.61 44.84 -21.76
C ASP A 59 -25.88 43.98 -21.98
N GLU A 60 -26.55 43.51 -20.92
CA GLU A 60 -27.36 44.24 -19.93
C GLU A 60 -28.66 44.87 -20.50
N ARG A 61 -29.80 44.19 -20.30
CA ARG A 61 -30.77 44.51 -19.23
C ARG A 61 -32.02 43.62 -19.24
N THR A 62 -32.40 43.15 -18.04
CA THR A 62 -33.78 42.78 -17.59
C THR A 62 -34.67 41.94 -18.53
N ARG A 63 -35.27 40.83 -18.11
CA ARG A 63 -36.07 40.64 -16.87
C ARG A 63 -36.41 39.15 -16.68
N ALA A 64 -37.09 38.82 -15.58
CA ALA A 64 -37.71 37.52 -15.25
C ALA A 64 -36.77 36.41 -14.73
N SER A 65 -36.79 36.25 -13.40
CA SER A 65 -36.35 35.06 -12.68
C SER A 65 -37.25 33.86 -13.02
N VAL A 66 -36.76 32.95 -13.85
CA VAL A 66 -37.41 31.63 -14.04
C VAL A 66 -36.70 30.62 -13.16
N SER A 67 -37.30 30.32 -12.01
CA SER A 67 -36.92 29.17 -11.19
C SER A 67 -37.24 27.89 -11.97
N HIS A 68 -36.25 27.30 -12.66
CA HIS A 68 -36.36 25.92 -13.11
C HIS A 68 -36.29 25.01 -11.89
N ALA A 69 -37.47 24.70 -11.35
CA ALA A 69 -37.64 23.58 -10.45
C ALA A 69 -37.11 22.33 -11.16
N PHE A 70 -36.06 21.73 -10.63
CA PHE A 70 -35.73 20.34 -10.94
C PHE A 70 -36.89 19.49 -10.43
N SER A 71 -37.86 19.25 -11.32
CA SER A 71 -38.86 18.23 -11.14
C SER A 71 -38.10 16.91 -10.94
N ARG A 72 -38.03 16.44 -9.69
CA ARG A 72 -37.75 15.04 -9.42
C ARG A 72 -38.85 14.26 -10.13
N ALA A 73 -38.55 13.78 -11.33
CA ALA A 73 -39.29 12.71 -11.97
C ALA A 73 -39.21 11.52 -11.03
N THR A 74 -40.20 11.43 -10.14
CA THR A 74 -40.34 10.32 -9.21
C THR A 74 -40.57 9.10 -10.08
N ASN A 75 -39.60 8.18 -10.06
CA ASN A 75 -39.66 6.96 -10.83
C ASN A 75 -40.72 6.05 -10.17
N LYS A 76 -42.00 6.33 -10.46
CA LYS A 76 -43.18 5.58 -9.98
C LYS A 76 -43.30 4.24 -10.70
N MET A 77 -42.25 3.43 -10.60
CA MET A 77 -42.26 1.99 -10.85
C MET A 77 -41.32 1.27 -9.86
N ALA A 78 -41.31 1.71 -8.60
CA ALA A 78 -41.10 0.77 -7.51
C ALA A 78 -42.46 0.09 -7.25
N THR A 79 -42.67 -1.07 -7.87
CA THR A 79 -43.64 -2.02 -7.31
C THR A 79 -43.17 -2.34 -5.91
N GLU A 80 -43.95 -1.95 -4.90
CA GLU A 80 -43.77 -2.47 -3.55
C GLU A 80 -44.04 -3.98 -3.60
N ALA A 81 -42.98 -4.75 -3.85
CA ALA A 81 -42.97 -6.16 -3.61
C ALA A 81 -43.15 -6.35 -2.11
N LEU A 82 -44.40 -6.52 -1.68
CA LEU A 82 -44.71 -6.94 -0.32
C LEU A 82 -43.93 -8.22 -0.07
N VAL A 83 -42.85 -8.11 0.70
CA VAL A 83 -42.11 -9.27 1.18
C VAL A 83 -43.04 -9.96 2.17
N THR A 84 -43.82 -10.91 1.66
CA THR A 84 -44.51 -11.89 2.50
C THR A 84 -43.46 -12.72 3.20
N VAL A 85 -43.05 -12.25 4.38
CA VAL A 85 -42.29 -13.03 5.33
C VAL A 85 -43.02 -14.37 5.50
N PRO A 86 -42.36 -15.53 5.30
CA PRO A 86 -43.01 -16.84 5.46
C PRO A 86 -43.72 -16.93 6.81
N SER A 87 -44.87 -17.57 6.89
CA SER A 87 -45.66 -17.73 8.13
C SER A 87 -44.79 -18.10 9.34
N ASP A 88 -43.85 -18.99 9.09
CA ASP A 88 -42.96 -19.66 10.04
C ASP A 88 -41.88 -18.70 10.59
N VAL A 89 -41.62 -17.60 9.88
CA VAL A 89 -40.75 -16.48 10.31
C VAL A 89 -41.61 -15.29 10.80
N ALA A 90 -42.82 -15.13 10.28
CA ALA A 90 -43.71 -14.00 10.55
C ALA A 90 -44.48 -14.12 11.88
N LYS A 91 -44.70 -15.35 12.40
CA LYS A 91 -45.41 -15.59 13.65
C LYS A 91 -44.89 -16.81 14.41
N PRO A 92 -44.24 -16.62 15.57
CA PRO A 92 -44.38 -17.58 16.65
C PRO A 92 -45.82 -17.44 17.18
N GLU A 93 -46.70 -18.35 16.79
CA GLU A 93 -47.96 -18.52 17.52
C GLU A 93 -47.58 -18.88 18.97
N THR A 94 -47.98 -18.04 19.92
CA THR A 94 -47.49 -18.04 21.31
C THR A 94 -46.04 -17.59 21.52
N ALA A 95 -45.62 -16.50 20.86
CA ALA A 95 -44.63 -15.62 21.44
C ALA A 95 -45.13 -15.11 22.81
N SER A 96 -44.79 -15.83 23.88
CA SER A 96 -44.84 -15.31 25.25
C SER A 96 -44.18 -13.94 25.25
N LYS A 97 -44.77 -12.96 25.94
CA LYS A 97 -44.06 -11.71 26.22
C LYS A 97 -42.88 -12.07 27.09
N ARG A 98 -41.71 -12.24 26.46
CA ARG A 98 -40.45 -12.41 27.15
C ARG A 98 -40.18 -11.08 27.83
N ASP A 99 -40.35 -11.05 29.15
CA ASP A 99 -39.92 -9.92 29.95
C ASP A 99 -38.39 -9.92 29.96
N ASP A 100 -37.79 -9.07 29.13
CA ASP A 100 -36.35 -8.84 29.11
C ASP A 100 -35.84 -8.57 30.53
N ASP A 101 -34.77 -9.25 30.95
CA ASP A 101 -34.14 -8.93 32.23
C ASP A 101 -33.43 -7.56 32.20
N ALA A 102 -32.89 -7.11 33.35
CA ALA A 102 -32.23 -5.81 33.44
C ALA A 102 -30.96 -5.70 32.56
N THR A 103 -30.28 -6.81 32.32
CA THR A 103 -29.12 -6.92 31.42
C THR A 103 -29.58 -6.83 29.97
N GLU A 104 -30.62 -7.59 29.60
CA GLU A 104 -31.17 -7.60 28.25
C GLU A 104 -31.70 -6.22 27.84
N LYS A 105 -32.40 -5.53 28.75
CA LYS A 105 -32.82 -4.13 28.54
C LYS A 105 -31.63 -3.20 28.27
N LYS A 106 -30.60 -3.25 29.13
CA LYS A 106 -29.39 -2.44 28.95
C LYS A 106 -28.64 -2.73 27.65
N TRP A 107 -28.59 -3.98 27.21
CA TRP A 107 -27.94 -4.35 25.93
C TRP A 107 -28.75 -3.90 24.72
N ARG A 108 -30.08 -3.81 24.84
CA ARG A 108 -30.96 -3.30 23.77
C ARG A 108 -30.93 -1.77 23.62
N GLU A 109 -30.53 -1.03 24.65
CA GLU A 109 -30.32 0.44 24.57
C GLU A 109 -29.22 0.83 23.58
N THR A 110 -28.26 -0.07 23.30
CA THR A 110 -27.15 0.16 22.36
C THR A 110 -27.35 -0.53 20.99
N ALA A 111 -28.55 -1.04 20.70
CA ALA A 111 -28.82 -1.77 19.46
C ALA A 111 -29.47 -0.88 18.40
N GLU A 112 -28.69 -0.48 17.39
CA GLU A 112 -29.20 0.18 16.19
C GLU A 112 -29.40 -0.82 15.04
N ILE A 113 -30.52 -0.71 14.32
CA ILE A 113 -30.88 -1.61 13.21
C ILE A 113 -31.19 -0.75 11.99
N PHE A 114 -30.34 -0.86 10.98
CA PHE A 114 -30.41 -0.06 9.77
C PHE A 114 -31.07 -0.81 8.60
N GLU A 115 -31.58 -0.05 7.64
CA GLU A 115 -31.98 -0.58 6.35
C GLU A 115 -30.71 -0.85 5.50
N TYR A 116 -30.65 -2.02 4.86
CA TYR A 116 -29.42 -2.51 4.25
C TYR A 116 -28.91 -1.62 3.11
N GLY A 117 -29.77 -1.21 2.18
CA GLY A 117 -29.37 -0.42 1.01
C GLY A 117 -28.81 0.96 1.33
N SER A 118 -29.26 1.57 2.44
CA SER A 118 -28.80 2.86 2.95
C SER A 118 -27.56 2.79 3.86
N ALA A 119 -27.28 1.65 4.49
CA ALA A 119 -26.21 1.52 5.49
C ALA A 119 -25.07 0.52 5.15
N ALA A 120 -25.21 -0.33 4.13
CA ALA A 120 -24.20 -1.34 3.79
C ALA A 120 -22.85 -0.76 3.31
N ASN A 121 -22.83 0.51 2.87
CA ASN A 121 -21.61 1.24 2.53
C ASN A 121 -21.75 2.68 3.08
N PRO A 122 -21.39 2.93 4.35
CA PRO A 122 -21.55 4.24 4.98
C PRO A 122 -20.65 5.28 4.31
N ASP A 123 -21.11 6.53 4.31
CA ASP A 123 -20.30 7.67 3.90
C ASP A 123 -19.33 8.03 5.02
N MET A 124 -18.03 7.99 4.73
CA MET A 124 -16.94 8.17 5.69
C MET A 124 -16.00 9.26 5.18
N ARG A 125 -15.43 10.07 6.09
CA ARG A 125 -14.48 11.12 5.72
C ARG A 125 -13.31 10.54 4.93
N PRO A 126 -13.00 11.07 3.72
CA PRO A 126 -11.86 10.61 2.95
C PRO A 126 -10.57 11.08 3.61
N ILE A 127 -9.52 10.26 3.52
CA ILE A 127 -8.16 10.73 3.84
C ILE A 127 -7.78 11.80 2.80
N PRO A 128 -7.36 13.01 3.23
CA PRO A 128 -6.99 14.09 2.31
C PRO A 128 -5.58 13.91 1.74
N VAL A 129 -5.32 14.54 0.59
CA VAL A 129 -3.95 14.80 0.14
C VAL A 129 -3.37 15.92 1.01
N LEU A 130 -2.30 15.62 1.76
CA LEU A 130 -1.64 16.56 2.67
C LEU A 130 -0.13 16.51 2.52
N VAL A 131 0.53 17.58 2.97
CA VAL A 131 2.00 17.71 3.01
C VAL A 131 2.43 18.16 4.40
N HIS A 132 3.37 17.42 4.97
CA HIS A 132 4.06 17.73 6.22
C HIS A 132 5.48 18.19 5.84
N PRO A 133 5.74 19.51 5.80
CA PRO A 133 7.00 20.04 5.29
C PRO A 133 8.19 19.73 6.20
N ALA A 134 9.40 19.73 5.61
CA ALA A 134 10.64 19.42 6.31
C ALA A 134 10.99 20.45 7.41
N ASP A 135 10.56 21.71 7.29
CA ASP A 135 10.85 22.75 8.27
C ASP A 135 10.39 22.38 9.69
N LEU A 136 9.29 21.63 9.81
CA LEU A 136 8.78 21.00 11.05
C LEU A 136 9.86 20.29 11.88
N HIS A 137 10.83 19.63 11.23
CA HIS A 137 11.93 18.92 11.89
C HIS A 137 13.29 19.62 11.78
N GLU A 138 13.41 20.69 11.00
CA GLU A 138 14.70 21.36 10.74
C GLU A 138 15.13 22.32 11.85
N CYS A 139 14.21 22.85 12.65
CA CYS A 139 14.54 23.79 13.72
C CYS A 139 13.77 23.54 15.03
N GLY A 140 14.13 24.30 16.06
CA GLY A 140 13.57 24.22 17.41
C GLY A 140 14.20 23.13 18.28
N GLU A 141 13.54 22.86 19.41
CA GLU A 141 13.93 21.91 20.46
C GLU A 141 13.75 20.44 20.08
N THR A 142 14.30 19.54 20.91
CA THR A 142 14.05 18.10 20.86
C THR A 142 12.59 17.79 21.18
N ARG A 143 11.87 17.16 20.25
CA ARG A 143 10.42 16.90 20.35
C ARG A 143 9.96 15.85 19.32
N VAL A 144 8.81 15.26 19.60
CA VAL A 144 7.98 14.58 18.58
C VAL A 144 7.05 15.62 17.94
N ILE A 145 6.94 15.62 16.61
CA ILE A 145 5.98 16.41 15.83
C ILE A 145 4.99 15.42 15.20
N PRO A 146 3.78 15.26 15.75
CA PRO A 146 2.78 14.35 15.22
C PRO A 146 2.08 14.92 13.98
N PHE A 147 1.65 14.02 13.09
CA PHE A 147 0.86 14.34 11.89
C PHE A 147 -0.62 14.04 12.14
N ASP A 148 -1.20 14.67 13.16
CA ASP A 148 -2.58 14.45 13.57
C ASP A 148 -3.56 15.06 12.58
N ILE A 149 -4.49 14.22 12.08
CA ILE A 149 -5.61 14.63 11.23
C ILE A 149 -6.94 14.01 11.68
N ASN A 150 -7.00 13.46 12.89
CA ASN A 150 -8.15 12.74 13.44
C ASN A 150 -9.45 13.56 13.36
N ASP A 151 -9.39 14.86 13.67
CA ASP A 151 -10.51 15.81 13.57
C ASP A 151 -11.07 15.94 12.14
N PHE A 152 -10.23 15.75 11.11
CA PHE A 152 -10.66 15.76 9.71
C PHE A 152 -11.32 14.43 9.29
N LEU A 153 -10.94 13.33 9.95
CA LEU A 153 -11.44 11.99 9.70
C LEU A 153 -12.71 11.64 10.51
N ASP A 154 -13.21 12.57 11.34
CA ASP A 154 -14.22 12.33 12.37
C ASP A 154 -13.82 11.18 13.34
N ILE A 155 -12.52 11.09 13.68
CA ILE A 155 -11.94 10.13 14.64
C ILE A 155 -11.57 10.86 15.94
N THR A 156 -11.89 10.26 17.10
CA THR A 156 -11.65 10.89 18.42
C THR A 156 -10.18 10.83 18.83
N GLU A 157 -9.48 9.76 18.47
CA GLU A 157 -8.10 9.51 18.85
C GLU A 157 -7.10 9.99 17.79
N SER A 158 -6.02 10.60 18.28
CA SER A 158 -4.81 10.99 17.52
C SER A 158 -4.36 9.93 16.50
N CYS A 159 -4.29 10.32 15.23
CA CYS A 159 -3.91 9.49 14.09
C CYS A 159 -3.60 10.30 12.81
N THR A 160 -2.80 9.74 11.90
CA THR A 160 -2.52 10.27 10.55
C THR A 160 -3.36 9.55 9.47
N SER A 161 -3.72 8.31 9.74
CA SER A 161 -4.74 7.53 9.02
C SER A 161 -5.47 6.64 10.04
N PRO A 162 -6.62 6.03 9.71
CA PRO A 162 -7.37 5.18 10.65
C PRO A 162 -6.54 4.04 11.27
N ASN A 163 -5.50 3.57 10.56
CA ASN A 163 -4.64 2.49 11.02
C ASN A 163 -3.28 2.98 11.57
N LEU A 164 -2.78 4.14 11.11
CA LEU A 164 -1.39 4.57 11.32
C LEU A 164 -1.28 5.97 11.93
N MET A 165 -0.29 6.11 12.81
CA MET A 165 0.21 7.38 13.28
C MET A 165 1.61 7.61 12.71
N ALA A 166 1.84 8.79 12.13
CA ALA A 166 3.14 9.21 11.63
C ALA A 166 3.61 10.48 12.35
N SER A 167 4.92 10.63 12.48
CA SER A 167 5.54 11.74 13.19
C SER A 167 6.96 11.98 12.71
N PHE A 168 7.45 13.21 12.88
CA PHE A 168 8.89 13.44 12.97
C PHE A 168 9.35 13.38 14.42
N VAL A 169 10.53 12.82 14.68
CA VAL A 169 11.23 12.92 15.96
C VAL A 169 12.49 13.74 15.73
N ARG A 170 12.50 14.99 16.21
CA ARG A 170 13.68 15.85 16.18
C ARG A 170 14.46 15.68 17.47
N ILE A 171 15.77 15.51 17.36
CA ILE A 171 16.68 15.37 18.51
C ILE A 171 17.88 16.29 18.30
N VAL A 172 18.04 17.30 19.14
CA VAL A 172 19.19 18.21 19.12
C VAL A 172 20.47 17.43 19.44
N LYS A 173 21.59 17.82 18.81
CA LYS A 173 22.87 17.14 19.01
C LYS A 173 23.28 17.13 20.49
N GLY A 174 23.54 15.93 21.03
CA GLY A 174 23.88 15.70 22.43
C GLY A 174 22.68 15.48 23.36
N GLU A 175 21.45 15.60 22.85
CA GLU A 175 20.22 15.34 23.61
C GLU A 175 19.63 13.96 23.28
N SER A 176 18.62 13.56 24.06
CA SER A 176 17.83 12.34 23.86
C SER A 176 16.34 12.59 24.08
N ILE A 177 15.52 11.72 23.50
CA ILE A 177 14.06 11.70 23.67
C ILE A 177 13.56 10.26 23.76
N GLU A 178 12.54 10.01 24.58
CA GLU A 178 11.84 8.73 24.61
C GLU A 178 10.61 8.79 23.69
N THR A 179 10.42 7.75 22.88
CA THR A 179 9.15 7.48 22.19
C THR A 179 8.46 6.27 22.81
N SER A 180 7.13 6.25 22.78
CA SER A 180 6.34 5.11 23.24
C SER A 180 5.02 5.07 22.48
N ALA A 181 4.59 3.87 22.08
CA ALA A 181 3.34 3.63 21.40
C ALA A 181 2.78 2.25 21.77
N LYS A 182 1.46 2.15 21.95
CA LYS A 182 0.76 0.86 22.11
C LYS A 182 0.55 0.19 20.76
N ALA A 183 1.66 -0.11 20.09
CA ALA A 183 1.74 -0.58 18.71
C ALA A 183 2.21 -2.04 18.63
N THR A 184 1.78 -2.77 17.61
CA THR A 184 2.38 -4.09 17.26
C THR A 184 3.63 -3.93 16.40
N SER A 185 3.74 -2.79 15.72
CA SER A 185 4.71 -2.48 14.68
C SER A 185 5.09 -1.00 14.75
N GLN A 186 6.39 -0.73 14.87
CA GLN A 186 6.95 0.63 14.81
C GLN A 186 8.06 0.65 13.77
N ALA A 187 8.13 1.69 12.94
CA ALA A 187 9.18 1.91 11.97
C ALA A 187 9.81 3.29 12.16
N PHE A 188 11.14 3.34 12.05
CA PHE A 188 11.95 4.54 12.20
C PHE A 188 12.93 4.63 11.02
N TYR A 189 12.83 5.70 10.23
CA TYR A 189 13.79 6.03 9.17
C TYR A 189 14.62 7.25 9.57
N VAL A 190 15.94 7.19 9.47
CA VAL A 190 16.82 8.32 9.79
C VAL A 190 16.86 9.29 8.61
N ILE A 191 16.15 10.41 8.71
CA ILE A 191 16.16 11.46 7.67
C ILE A 191 17.53 12.15 7.65
N ARG A 192 18.12 12.39 8.83
CA ARG A 192 19.48 12.91 8.99
C ARG A 192 20.04 12.64 10.40
N GLY A 193 21.35 12.78 10.53
CA GLY A 193 22.10 12.63 11.78
C GLY A 193 22.53 11.20 12.08
N SER A 194 23.30 11.05 13.15
CA SER A 194 23.74 9.77 13.69
C SER A 194 23.55 9.73 15.19
N GLY A 195 23.36 8.52 15.71
CA GLY A 195 22.94 8.33 17.08
C GLY A 195 22.67 6.89 17.43
N GLU A 196 21.96 6.71 18.53
CA GLU A 196 21.64 5.41 19.10
C GLU A 196 20.16 5.32 19.49
N SER A 197 19.59 4.13 19.43
CA SER A 197 18.26 3.81 19.96
C SER A 197 18.40 2.64 20.94
N GLU A 198 17.80 2.76 22.11
CA GLU A 198 17.85 1.77 23.19
C GLU A 198 16.43 1.47 23.70
N SER A 199 16.13 0.19 23.89
CA SER A 199 14.82 -0.34 24.32
C SER A 199 14.99 -1.69 25.03
N GLU A 200 13.89 -2.31 25.47
CA GLU A 200 13.92 -3.69 26.00
C GLU A 200 14.45 -4.74 25.00
N HIS A 201 14.46 -4.42 23.70
CA HIS A 201 15.01 -5.26 22.64
C HIS A 201 16.54 -5.11 22.48
N GLY A 202 17.17 -4.24 23.27
CA GLY A 202 18.59 -3.90 23.19
C GLY A 202 18.85 -2.55 22.52
N LYS A 203 20.11 -2.36 22.13
CA LYS A 203 20.66 -1.08 21.66
C LYS A 203 21.25 -1.19 20.26
N ILE A 204 20.95 -0.21 19.40
CA ILE A 204 21.51 -0.08 18.05
C ILE A 204 22.11 1.31 17.81
N SER A 205 23.08 1.39 16.91
CA SER A 205 23.54 2.65 16.31
C SER A 205 22.97 2.83 14.91
N TRP A 206 22.62 4.07 14.57
CA TRP A 206 21.98 4.45 13.30
C TRP A 206 22.61 5.72 12.72
N SER A 207 22.51 5.88 11.40
CA SER A 207 22.98 7.06 10.66
C SER A 207 22.04 7.41 9.50
N THR A 208 22.22 8.58 8.89
CA THR A 208 21.39 9.11 7.79
C THR A 208 21.11 8.08 6.70
N GLY A 209 19.82 7.76 6.56
CA GLY A 209 19.23 6.83 5.60
C GLY A 209 19.15 5.37 6.07
N ASP A 210 19.60 5.03 7.28
CA ASP A 210 19.28 3.76 7.91
C ASP A 210 17.79 3.71 8.29
N MET A 211 17.22 2.50 8.33
CA MET A 211 15.86 2.27 8.80
C MET A 211 15.83 1.09 9.78
N PHE A 212 15.06 1.18 10.85
CA PHE A 212 14.81 0.06 11.75
C PHE A 212 13.34 -0.09 12.09
N VAL A 213 12.93 -1.33 12.39
CA VAL A 213 11.59 -1.65 12.88
C VAL A 213 11.65 -2.40 14.19
N LEU A 214 10.75 -2.04 15.09
CA LEU A 214 10.56 -2.67 16.39
C LEU A 214 9.17 -3.31 16.44
N PRO A 215 9.03 -4.51 17.03
CA PRO A 215 7.73 -5.11 17.29
C PRO A 215 7.04 -4.41 18.47
N VAL A 216 6.03 -5.06 19.06
CA VAL A 216 5.52 -4.72 20.39
C VAL A 216 6.68 -4.38 21.32
N THR A 217 6.60 -3.18 21.91
CA THR A 217 7.59 -2.66 22.83
C THR A 217 6.83 -2.07 24.02
N LYS A 218 6.95 -2.70 25.19
CA LYS A 218 6.21 -2.35 26.41
C LYS A 218 6.84 -1.15 27.13
N GLY A 219 8.17 -1.07 27.11
CA GLY A 219 8.92 0.10 27.56
C GLY A 219 8.92 1.23 26.53
N GLY A 220 9.52 2.36 26.90
CA GLY A 220 9.88 3.39 25.93
C GLY A 220 11.09 2.98 25.08
N VAL A 221 11.28 3.70 23.97
CA VAL A 221 12.49 3.64 23.14
C VAL A 221 13.21 4.97 23.30
N THR A 222 14.37 4.96 23.95
CA THR A 222 15.20 6.16 24.09
C THR A 222 16.07 6.31 22.85
N HIS A 223 15.94 7.45 22.17
CA HIS A 223 16.76 7.83 21.02
C HIS A 223 17.72 8.97 21.44
N ALA A 224 19.00 8.84 21.16
CA ALA A 224 20.02 9.86 21.46
C ALA A 224 20.73 10.30 20.18
N CYS A 225 20.88 11.61 19.97
CA CYS A 225 21.63 12.15 18.83
C CYS A 225 23.09 12.41 19.23
N ILE A 226 24.01 11.67 18.60
CA ILE A 226 25.46 11.83 18.81
C ILE A 226 25.99 12.93 17.89
N ASP A 227 25.60 12.92 16.61
CA ASP A 227 26.02 13.94 15.63
C ASP A 227 24.91 14.25 14.62
N ALA A 228 25.06 15.38 13.92
CA ALA A 228 24.21 15.79 12.82
C ALA A 228 24.99 16.62 11.81
N GLU A 229 25.01 16.16 10.55
CA GLU A 229 25.65 16.81 9.41
C GLU A 229 25.01 18.16 9.06
N ALA A 230 23.77 18.40 9.49
CA ALA A 230 23.04 19.64 9.26
C ALA A 230 21.98 19.91 10.34
N LYS A 231 21.47 21.15 10.37
CA LYS A 231 20.26 21.57 11.13
C LYS A 231 20.32 21.39 12.66
N GLY A 232 21.51 21.17 13.22
CA GLY A 232 21.80 21.17 14.66
C GLY A 232 21.30 19.93 15.44
N GLY A 233 20.85 18.89 14.74
CA GLY A 233 20.30 17.69 15.38
C GLY A 233 19.70 16.72 14.38
N ALA A 234 19.60 15.45 14.78
CA ALA A 234 18.99 14.38 13.99
C ALA A 234 17.50 14.62 13.74
N ALA A 235 16.97 13.95 12.72
CA ALA A 235 15.54 13.75 12.54
C ALA A 235 15.25 12.31 12.11
N LEU A 236 14.28 11.69 12.78
CA LEU A 236 13.72 10.39 12.42
C LEU A 236 12.30 10.59 11.90
N TYR A 237 11.91 9.83 10.88
CA TYR A 237 10.52 9.62 10.50
C TYR A 237 10.01 8.38 11.23
N TRP A 238 9.04 8.55 12.13
CA TRP A 238 8.48 7.48 12.97
C TRP A 238 7.04 7.19 12.55
N VAL A 239 6.71 5.92 12.32
CA VAL A 239 5.35 5.47 11.99
C VAL A 239 4.99 4.21 12.76
N HIS A 240 3.78 4.16 13.32
CA HIS A 240 3.31 3.04 14.13
C HIS A 240 1.80 2.78 14.00
N ASP A 241 1.37 1.56 14.34
CA ASP A 241 -0.02 1.07 14.17
C ASP A 241 -0.91 1.21 15.43
N GLU A 242 -0.60 2.14 16.32
CA GLU A 242 -1.41 2.33 17.53
C GLU A 242 -2.87 2.77 17.24
N PRO A 243 -3.18 3.62 16.25
CA PRO A 243 -4.57 3.95 15.91
C PRO A 243 -5.43 2.71 15.62
N LEU A 244 -4.88 1.72 14.92
CA LEU A 244 -5.55 0.42 14.71
C LEU A 244 -5.81 -0.31 16.05
N MET A 245 -4.84 -0.32 16.97
CA MET A 245 -5.01 -0.97 18.27
C MET A 245 -6.11 -0.30 19.10
N ARG A 246 -6.18 1.04 19.08
CA ARG A 246 -7.24 1.84 19.72
C ARG A 246 -8.61 1.55 19.10
N TYR A 247 -8.72 1.58 17.76
CA TYR A 247 -9.95 1.27 17.04
C TYR A 247 -10.50 -0.14 17.35
N LEU A 248 -9.60 -1.13 17.45
CA LEU A 248 -9.96 -2.50 17.81
C LEU A 248 -10.25 -2.71 19.31
N GLY A 249 -9.97 -1.71 20.16
CA GLY A 249 -10.10 -1.82 21.61
C GLY A 249 -9.13 -2.81 22.27
N VAL A 250 -7.99 -3.10 21.64
CA VAL A 250 -7.00 -4.08 22.10
C VAL A 250 -5.67 -3.43 22.48
N SER A 251 -4.89 -4.14 23.30
CA SER A 251 -3.45 -3.87 23.42
C SER A 251 -2.66 -4.94 22.64
N PRO A 252 -1.47 -4.60 22.12
CA PRO A 252 -0.56 -5.59 21.55
C PRO A 252 -0.32 -6.77 22.51
N ALA A 253 -0.21 -7.97 21.94
CA ALA A 253 0.09 -9.17 22.72
C ALA A 253 1.52 -9.14 23.28
N ASP A 254 1.74 -9.86 24.38
CA ASP A 254 3.06 -10.03 25.01
C ASP A 254 4.11 -10.69 24.09
N GLU A 255 3.66 -11.48 23.11
CA GLU A 255 4.52 -12.16 22.15
C GLU A 255 4.74 -11.32 20.89
N LYS A 256 6.01 -11.07 20.56
CA LYS A 256 6.41 -10.39 19.31
C LYS A 256 6.16 -11.27 18.09
N LYS A 257 5.51 -10.71 17.06
CA LYS A 257 5.28 -11.38 15.77
C LYS A 257 6.48 -11.34 14.81
N PHE A 258 7.52 -10.57 15.12
CA PHE A 258 8.76 -10.47 14.36
C PHE A 258 9.89 -9.99 15.27
N GLU A 259 11.13 -10.22 14.84
CA GLU A 259 12.33 -9.72 15.53
C GLU A 259 12.64 -8.27 15.12
N PRO A 260 13.21 -7.44 16.03
CA PRO A 260 13.77 -6.14 15.68
C PRO A 260 14.67 -6.26 14.44
N THR A 261 14.42 -5.43 13.42
CA THR A 261 15.09 -5.57 12.12
C THR A 261 15.66 -4.22 11.69
N LEU A 262 16.89 -4.24 11.18
CA LEU A 262 17.68 -3.08 10.77
C LEU A 262 18.04 -3.21 9.29
N TYR A 263 17.75 -2.16 8.52
CA TYR A 263 18.07 -2.01 7.11
C TYR A 263 19.10 -0.88 6.98
N ARG A 264 20.35 -1.22 6.64
CA ARG A 264 21.41 -0.22 6.49
C ARG A 264 21.28 0.52 5.16
N ARG A 265 21.52 1.84 5.15
CA ARG A 265 21.51 2.65 3.93
C ARG A 265 22.35 2.04 2.82
N GLU A 266 23.58 1.65 3.14
CA GLU A 266 24.55 1.10 2.19
C GLU A 266 24.00 -0.14 1.49
N GLN A 267 23.42 -1.08 2.25
CA GLN A 267 22.80 -2.30 1.74
C GLN A 267 21.56 -2.02 0.89
N MET A 268 20.73 -1.04 1.29
CA MET A 268 19.56 -0.65 0.50
C MET A 268 19.97 -0.04 -0.85
N LEU A 269 20.99 0.82 -0.87
CA LEU A 269 21.48 1.46 -2.09
C LEU A 269 22.21 0.48 -3.01
N GLU A 270 23.11 -0.35 -2.48
CA GLU A 270 23.79 -1.43 -3.21
C GLU A 270 22.77 -2.31 -3.93
N ARG A 271 21.71 -2.74 -3.21
CA ARG A 271 20.66 -3.59 -3.77
C ARG A 271 19.81 -2.90 -4.85
N VAL A 272 19.67 -1.58 -4.84
CA VAL A 272 19.01 -0.82 -5.92
C VAL A 272 19.91 -0.76 -7.17
N GLU A 273 21.22 -0.54 -7.01
CA GLU A 273 22.15 -0.49 -8.13
C GLU A 273 22.32 -1.87 -8.79
N GLU A 274 22.33 -2.98 -8.02
CA GLU A 274 22.26 -4.34 -8.58
C GLU A 274 21.05 -4.53 -9.51
N ILE A 275 19.84 -4.12 -9.06
CA ILE A 275 18.61 -4.25 -9.84
C ILE A 275 18.66 -3.42 -11.14
N LYS A 276 19.26 -2.22 -11.09
CA LYS A 276 19.48 -1.38 -12.27
C LYS A 276 20.45 -2.03 -13.28
N HIS A 277 21.46 -2.76 -12.81
CA HIS A 277 22.41 -3.45 -13.68
C HIS A 277 21.88 -4.75 -14.28
N ASP A 278 21.10 -5.53 -13.52
CA ASP A 278 20.50 -6.79 -14.00
C ASP A 278 19.34 -6.55 -14.99
N SER A 279 18.62 -5.43 -14.88
CA SER A 279 17.54 -5.10 -15.80
C SER A 279 18.06 -4.46 -17.10
N GLY A 280 18.51 -5.32 -18.03
CA GLY A 280 18.85 -4.94 -19.42
C GLY A 280 17.68 -4.42 -20.28
N ALA A 281 16.59 -3.97 -19.67
CA ALA A 281 15.38 -3.43 -20.26
C ALA A 281 14.91 -2.20 -19.45
N SER A 282 14.14 -1.31 -20.07
CA SER A 282 13.69 -0.04 -19.50
C SER A 282 12.63 -0.19 -18.40
N ASN A 283 13.00 -0.77 -17.26
CA ASN A 283 12.14 -0.88 -16.08
C ASN A 283 11.93 0.50 -15.44
N ASN A 284 10.75 1.08 -15.65
CA ASN A 284 10.32 2.39 -15.13
C ASN A 284 10.06 2.41 -13.59
N ARG A 285 10.61 1.43 -12.86
CA ARG A 285 10.42 1.23 -11.41
C ARG A 285 11.69 0.60 -10.83
N CYS A 286 12.61 1.43 -10.36
CA CYS A 286 13.88 1.01 -9.78
C CYS A 286 13.86 1.22 -8.26
N GLY A 287 13.51 0.19 -7.49
CA GLY A 287 13.43 0.29 -6.03
C GLY A 287 13.54 -1.07 -5.34
N VAL A 288 13.80 -1.04 -4.04
CA VAL A 288 13.92 -2.24 -3.20
C VAL A 288 12.80 -2.32 -2.18
N LEU A 289 12.07 -3.44 -2.20
CA LEU A 289 11.03 -3.74 -1.23
C LEU A 289 11.65 -4.14 0.11
N LEU A 290 11.28 -3.45 1.19
CA LEU A 290 11.83 -3.69 2.53
C LEU A 290 10.98 -4.75 3.23
N GLY A 291 11.44 -6.00 3.20
CA GLY A 291 10.72 -7.17 3.71
C GLY A 291 11.35 -7.78 4.96
N ASN A 292 10.50 -8.16 5.93
CA ASN A 292 10.91 -8.91 7.11
C ASN A 292 10.87 -10.43 6.87
N SER A 293 11.78 -11.19 7.47
CA SER A 293 11.83 -12.66 7.37
C SER A 293 10.57 -13.34 7.94
N ALA A 294 9.98 -12.78 9.00
CA ALA A 294 8.69 -13.23 9.55
C ALA A 294 7.51 -12.97 8.60
N CYS A 295 7.67 -12.09 7.62
CA CYS A 295 6.65 -11.69 6.64
C CYS A 295 6.92 -12.29 5.24
N SER A 296 7.54 -13.47 5.19
CA SER A 296 7.98 -14.13 3.95
C SER A 296 6.88 -14.38 2.91
N GLN A 297 5.62 -14.54 3.32
CA GLN A 297 4.46 -14.67 2.43
C GLN A 297 4.00 -13.33 1.85
N THR A 298 3.88 -12.30 2.69
CA THR A 298 3.33 -10.98 2.32
C THR A 298 4.37 -10.04 1.72
N LYS A 299 5.67 -10.34 1.91
CA LYS A 299 6.82 -9.49 1.50
C LYS A 299 6.78 -8.07 2.10
N THR A 300 6.16 -7.93 3.27
CA THR A 300 5.93 -6.66 3.96
C THR A 300 7.00 -6.36 5.00
N LEU A 301 7.08 -5.09 5.40
CA LEU A 301 8.05 -4.58 6.37
C LEU A 301 7.77 -5.09 7.79
N THR A 302 6.48 -5.15 8.16
CA THR A 302 5.98 -5.91 9.30
C THR A 302 4.70 -6.63 8.88
N HIS A 303 3.95 -7.20 9.82
CA HIS A 303 2.63 -7.78 9.53
C HIS A 303 1.53 -6.71 9.31
N VAL A 304 1.82 -5.43 9.58
CA VAL A 304 0.95 -4.28 9.31
C VAL A 304 1.61 -3.33 8.31
N LEU A 305 2.86 -2.96 8.55
CA LEU A 305 3.57 -1.96 7.76
C LEU A 305 4.17 -2.56 6.49
N TRP A 306 4.20 -1.75 5.44
CA TRP A 306 4.86 -2.02 4.17
C TRP A 306 5.65 -0.78 3.75
N SER A 307 6.84 -1.00 3.18
CA SER A 307 7.69 0.08 2.69
C SER A 307 8.62 -0.44 1.60
N LEU A 308 9.07 0.48 0.74
CA LEU A 308 10.16 0.27 -0.20
C LEU A 308 11.03 1.53 -0.25
N LEU A 309 12.27 1.41 -0.72
CA LEU A 309 13.07 2.56 -1.13
C LEU A 309 13.02 2.64 -2.66
N ASN A 310 12.35 3.66 -3.20
CA ASN A 310 12.17 3.85 -4.64
C ASN A 310 13.12 4.92 -5.17
N SER A 311 13.65 4.71 -6.38
CA SER A 311 14.33 5.75 -7.16
C SER A 311 13.52 6.11 -8.41
N ILE A 312 13.38 7.41 -8.66
CA ILE A 312 12.82 7.97 -9.89
C ILE A 312 13.99 8.60 -10.66
N PRO A 313 14.49 7.99 -11.75
CA PRO A 313 15.62 8.54 -12.50
C PRO A 313 15.32 9.93 -13.09
N ALA A 314 16.38 10.70 -13.36
CA ALA A 314 16.29 12.01 -13.99
C ALA A 314 15.52 11.96 -15.32
N LYS A 315 14.65 12.95 -15.57
CA LYS A 315 13.79 13.06 -16.77
C LYS A 315 12.87 11.85 -17.02
N THR A 316 12.38 11.20 -15.97
CA THR A 316 11.45 10.06 -16.09
C THR A 316 10.10 10.30 -15.39
N VAL A 317 9.11 9.49 -15.77
CA VAL A 317 7.76 9.49 -15.19
C VAL A 317 7.38 8.05 -14.85
N GLN A 318 7.31 7.74 -13.56
CA GLN A 318 6.72 6.50 -13.08
C GLN A 318 5.21 6.54 -13.30
N ARG A 319 4.72 5.77 -14.27
CA ARG A 319 3.32 5.80 -14.74
C ARG A 319 2.30 5.47 -13.64
N PRO A 320 1.06 6.01 -13.74
CA PRO A 320 0.03 5.85 -12.71
C PRO A 320 -0.21 4.42 -12.23
N HIS A 321 -0.47 4.33 -10.93
CA HIS A 321 -0.93 3.12 -10.26
C HIS A 321 -1.83 3.48 -9.07
N ARG A 322 -2.59 2.52 -8.56
CA ARG A 322 -3.42 2.65 -7.35
C ARG A 322 -3.34 1.38 -6.51
N HIS A 323 -3.64 1.50 -5.22
CA HIS A 323 -3.79 0.40 -4.26
C HIS A 323 -4.72 0.85 -3.12
N ASN A 324 -5.29 -0.09 -2.37
CA ASN A 324 -6.27 0.22 -1.33
C ASN A 324 -5.66 0.63 0.03
N SER A 325 -4.35 0.46 0.22
CA SER A 325 -3.60 1.05 1.35
C SER A 325 -3.43 2.56 1.20
N VAL A 326 -3.34 3.28 2.32
CA VAL A 326 -2.85 4.66 2.35
C VAL A 326 -1.33 4.66 2.14
N ALA A 327 -0.79 5.74 1.56
CA ALA A 327 0.66 5.95 1.55
C ALA A 327 1.04 7.25 2.26
N LEU A 328 1.96 7.13 3.21
CA LEU A 328 2.58 8.23 3.95
C LEU A 328 4.02 8.32 3.42
N ASP A 329 4.20 9.13 2.38
CA ASP A 329 5.35 9.08 1.47
C ASP A 329 6.42 10.09 1.88
N LEU A 330 7.55 9.62 2.41
CA LEU A 330 8.72 10.46 2.70
C LEU A 330 9.51 10.74 1.42
N ALA A 331 9.61 12.00 1.02
CA ALA A 331 10.49 12.43 -0.07
C ALA A 331 11.95 12.47 0.43
N VAL A 332 12.63 11.32 0.36
CA VAL A 332 14.00 11.12 0.85
C VAL A 332 15.02 12.04 0.16
N ALA A 333 14.88 12.26 -1.15
CA ALA A 333 15.72 13.20 -1.89
C ALA A 333 14.96 13.76 -3.10
N ALA A 334 14.96 15.08 -3.27
CA ALA A 334 14.20 15.74 -4.34
C ALA A 334 14.84 17.06 -4.76
N LYS A 335 15.01 17.26 -6.07
CA LYS A 335 15.31 18.57 -6.66
C LYS A 335 14.01 19.26 -7.13
N PRO A 336 14.03 20.58 -7.35
CA PRO A 336 12.92 21.27 -8.00
C PRO A 336 12.53 20.59 -9.32
N GLY A 337 11.22 20.43 -9.56
CA GLY A 337 10.69 19.67 -10.71
C GLY A 337 10.39 18.19 -10.42
N VAL A 338 10.52 17.73 -9.18
CA VAL A 338 10.04 16.41 -8.74
C VAL A 338 8.68 16.55 -8.05
N TYR A 339 7.68 15.76 -8.47
CA TYR A 339 6.32 15.83 -7.94
C TYR A 339 5.52 14.53 -8.12
N THR A 340 4.49 14.35 -7.30
CA THR A 340 3.44 13.34 -7.49
C THR A 340 2.19 14.01 -8.10
N LEU A 341 1.55 13.36 -9.07
CA LEU A 341 0.17 13.67 -9.49
C LEU A 341 -0.78 12.62 -8.93
N MET A 342 -1.90 13.04 -8.33
CA MET A 342 -2.89 12.19 -7.66
C MET A 342 -4.31 12.50 -8.14
N GLY A 343 -5.14 11.48 -8.35
CA GLY A 343 -6.55 11.66 -8.69
C GLY A 343 -7.38 10.37 -8.56
N LYS A 344 -8.71 10.50 -8.68
CA LYS A 344 -9.64 9.37 -8.54
C LYS A 344 -9.77 8.53 -9.81
N GLU A 345 -9.58 9.16 -10.97
CA GLU A 345 -9.91 8.61 -12.28
C GLU A 345 -8.75 8.79 -13.27
N ILE A 346 -8.76 7.97 -14.32
CA ILE A 346 -7.81 8.01 -15.44
C ILE A 346 -8.58 8.07 -16.75
N ASP A 347 -8.00 8.73 -17.75
CA ASP A 347 -8.53 8.76 -19.11
C ASP A 347 -8.19 7.48 -19.91
N SER A 348 -8.64 7.42 -21.17
CA SER A 348 -8.41 6.29 -22.06
C SER A 348 -6.94 6.11 -22.50
N GLN A 349 -6.05 7.03 -22.15
CA GLN A 349 -4.60 6.97 -22.39
C GLN A 349 -3.82 6.70 -21.09
N GLY A 350 -4.52 6.60 -19.95
CA GLY A 350 -3.93 6.37 -18.65
C GLY A 350 -3.35 7.61 -17.98
N PHE A 351 -3.73 8.82 -18.40
CA PHE A 351 -3.43 10.04 -17.65
C PHE A 351 -4.47 10.25 -16.56
N ILE A 352 -4.03 10.76 -15.40
CA ILE A 352 -4.93 11.07 -14.28
C ILE A 352 -5.78 12.29 -14.65
N ILE A 353 -7.10 12.18 -14.47
CA ILE A 353 -8.06 13.27 -14.73
C ILE A 353 -8.05 14.24 -13.55
N ASP A 354 -8.03 15.54 -13.86
CA ASP A 354 -7.99 16.67 -12.90
C ASP A 354 -7.05 16.45 -11.69
N PRO A 355 -5.75 16.18 -11.93
CA PRO A 355 -4.84 15.71 -10.90
C PRO A 355 -4.49 16.81 -9.89
N ILE A 356 -4.50 16.44 -8.61
CA ILE A 356 -3.82 17.20 -7.55
C ILE A 356 -2.32 16.98 -7.72
N ARG A 357 -1.57 18.08 -7.92
CA ARG A 357 -0.10 18.07 -7.94
C ARG A 357 0.43 18.28 -6.53
N CYS A 358 1.38 17.44 -6.12
CA CYS A 358 2.14 17.56 -4.89
C CYS A 358 3.63 17.60 -5.22
N ASP A 359 4.22 18.79 -5.24
CA ASP A 359 5.67 18.96 -5.39
C ASP A 359 6.43 18.41 -4.17
N TRP A 360 7.53 17.70 -4.42
CA TRP A 360 8.31 17.06 -3.36
C TRP A 360 9.23 18.07 -2.67
N ILE A 361 9.24 18.01 -1.34
CA ILE A 361 10.17 18.75 -0.48
C ILE A 361 11.06 17.70 0.18
N GLU A 362 12.38 17.77 -0.03
CA GLU A 362 13.34 16.83 0.57
C GLU A 362 13.23 16.81 2.11
N GLY A 363 13.07 15.62 2.69
CA GLY A 363 12.77 15.42 4.12
C GLY A 363 11.30 15.61 4.51
N GLY A 364 10.46 16.13 3.62
CA GLY A 364 9.02 16.27 3.82
C GLY A 364 8.26 14.98 3.53
N VAL A 365 7.06 14.86 4.11
CA VAL A 365 6.15 13.72 3.91
C VAL A 365 4.86 14.18 3.22
N PHE A 366 4.35 13.42 2.26
CA PHE A 366 3.03 13.67 1.66
C PHE A 366 2.09 12.46 1.80
N VAL A 367 0.79 12.71 1.78
CA VAL A 367 -0.24 11.67 1.95
C VAL A 367 -0.91 11.37 0.61
N THR A 368 -0.81 10.11 0.17
CA THR A 368 -1.55 9.56 -0.97
C THR A 368 -2.77 8.79 -0.44
N PRO A 369 -4.01 9.24 -0.69
CA PRO A 369 -5.22 8.59 -0.19
C PRO A 369 -5.44 7.18 -0.76
N PRO A 370 -6.09 6.28 0.02
CA PRO A 370 -6.34 4.90 -0.41
C PRO A 370 -7.25 4.85 -1.65
N GLY A 371 -6.88 3.98 -2.59
CA GLY A 371 -7.59 3.76 -3.84
C GLY A 371 -7.34 4.79 -4.94
N TRP A 372 -6.59 5.86 -4.68
CA TRP A 372 -6.32 6.91 -5.68
C TRP A 372 -5.21 6.51 -6.66
N TRP A 373 -5.39 6.90 -7.91
CA TRP A 373 -4.36 6.83 -8.94
C TRP A 373 -3.28 7.86 -8.65
N HIS A 374 -2.02 7.43 -8.65
CA HIS A 374 -0.88 8.30 -8.42
C HIS A 374 0.33 7.93 -9.29
N SER A 375 1.06 8.95 -9.74
CA SER A 375 2.26 8.86 -10.57
C SER A 375 3.33 9.82 -10.07
N HIS A 376 4.60 9.45 -10.22
CA HIS A 376 5.74 10.27 -9.80
C HIS A 376 6.51 10.75 -11.02
N HIS A 377 6.82 12.04 -11.04
CA HIS A 377 7.42 12.75 -12.16
C HIS A 377 8.73 13.35 -11.67
N ASN A 378 9.82 13.15 -12.41
CA ASN A 378 11.10 13.76 -12.14
C ASN A 378 11.57 14.54 -13.38
N GLU A 379 11.26 15.83 -13.42
CA GLU A 379 11.73 16.74 -14.47
C GLU A 379 13.17 17.26 -14.21
N SER A 380 13.78 16.90 -13.07
CA SER A 380 15.13 17.33 -12.69
C SER A 380 16.24 16.52 -13.38
N ASP A 381 17.50 16.94 -13.18
CA ASP A 381 18.69 16.28 -13.72
C ASP A 381 19.29 15.23 -12.76
N ASP A 382 18.79 15.13 -11.52
CA ASP A 382 19.23 14.19 -10.49
C ASP A 382 18.24 13.02 -10.31
N VAL A 383 18.68 11.94 -9.67
CA VAL A 383 17.80 10.85 -9.23
C VAL A 383 17.04 11.28 -7.97
N ALA A 384 15.71 11.23 -8.01
CA ALA A 384 14.87 11.47 -6.84
C ALA A 384 14.59 10.16 -6.09
N TRP A 385 14.32 10.25 -4.78
CA TRP A 385 14.09 9.10 -3.92
C TRP A 385 12.87 9.31 -3.02
N VAL A 386 12.05 8.26 -2.87
CA VAL A 386 10.87 8.25 -1.99
C VAL A 386 10.79 6.95 -1.20
N LEU A 387 10.37 7.06 0.06
CA LEU A 387 10.12 5.96 0.98
C LEU A 387 8.65 6.01 1.42
N PRO A 388 7.74 5.32 0.72
CA PRO A 388 6.37 5.10 1.19
C PRO A 388 6.36 4.32 2.50
N MET A 389 5.54 4.77 3.46
CA MET A 389 5.10 3.94 4.59
C MET A 389 3.60 3.69 4.46
N GLN A 390 3.19 2.42 4.43
CA GLN A 390 1.81 2.01 4.16
C GLN A 390 1.33 0.96 5.17
N ASP A 391 0.00 0.87 5.35
CA ASP A 391 -0.68 -0.21 6.07
C ASP A 391 -0.98 -1.43 5.18
N ALA A 392 -0.31 -1.52 4.02
CA ALA A 392 -0.52 -2.57 3.02
C ALA A 392 -0.24 -3.99 3.52
N GLY A 393 0.40 -4.18 4.69
CA GLY A 393 0.51 -5.48 5.33
C GLY A 393 -0.85 -6.08 5.69
N LEU A 394 -1.77 -5.25 6.20
CA LEU A 394 -3.15 -5.64 6.49
C LEU A 394 -3.89 -6.02 5.21
N TYR A 395 -3.86 -5.15 4.20
CA TYR A 395 -4.55 -5.40 2.93
C TYR A 395 -3.97 -6.59 2.16
N THR A 396 -2.66 -6.84 2.24
CA THR A 396 -2.03 -8.03 1.66
C THR A 396 -2.46 -9.29 2.41
N HIS A 397 -2.59 -9.22 3.74
CA HIS A 397 -3.12 -10.32 4.56
C HIS A 397 -4.63 -10.56 4.38
N GLN A 398 -5.42 -9.51 4.20
CA GLN A 398 -6.86 -9.58 3.90
C GLN A 398 -7.14 -9.93 2.44
N ARG A 399 -6.09 -9.96 1.59
CA ARG A 399 -6.18 -10.29 0.16
C ARG A 399 -6.94 -9.22 -0.63
N THR A 400 -6.84 -7.96 -0.20
CA THR A 400 -7.61 -6.80 -0.69
C THR A 400 -6.74 -5.60 -1.09
N LEU A 401 -5.41 -5.73 -1.15
CA LEU A 401 -4.51 -4.63 -1.56
C LEU A 401 -4.85 -4.04 -2.92
N ASP A 402 -5.25 -4.89 -3.87
CA ASP A 402 -5.73 -4.50 -5.21
C ASP A 402 -4.81 -3.45 -5.88
N ILE A 403 -3.50 -3.75 -5.91
CA ILE A 403 -2.55 -2.92 -6.64
C ILE A 403 -2.78 -3.07 -8.14
N ARG A 404 -3.00 -1.93 -8.82
CA ARG A 404 -3.28 -1.86 -10.25
C ARG A 404 -2.34 -0.89 -10.92
N PHE A 405 -1.71 -1.33 -11.99
CA PHE A 405 -0.90 -0.49 -12.87
C PHE A 405 -1.75 -0.04 -14.04
N VAL A 406 -1.58 1.21 -14.48
CA VAL A 406 -2.45 1.80 -15.50
C VAL A 406 -2.37 1.05 -16.84
N ASP A 407 -1.19 0.57 -17.20
CA ASP A 407 -0.96 -0.09 -18.48
C ASP A 407 -1.70 -1.44 -18.56
N ASP A 408 -1.78 -2.19 -17.46
CA ASP A 408 -2.60 -3.40 -17.34
C ASP A 408 -4.11 -3.09 -17.50
N GLU A 409 -4.60 -2.00 -16.90
CA GLU A 409 -6.01 -1.63 -16.99
C GLU A 409 -6.38 -1.18 -18.41
N LEU A 410 -5.48 -0.49 -19.10
CA LEU A 410 -5.65 -0.13 -20.51
C LEU A 410 -5.67 -1.36 -21.42
N GLU A 411 -4.80 -2.35 -21.19
CA GLU A 411 -4.82 -3.61 -21.95
C GLU A 411 -6.12 -4.39 -21.71
N LEU A 412 -6.58 -4.49 -20.46
CA LEU A 412 -7.86 -5.12 -20.13
C LEU A 412 -9.04 -4.40 -20.79
N HIS A 413 -9.09 -3.07 -20.70
CA HIS A 413 -10.15 -2.27 -21.29
C HIS A 413 -10.16 -2.37 -22.83
N ALA A 414 -8.98 -2.33 -23.47
CA ALA A 414 -8.85 -2.54 -24.92
C ALA A 414 -9.31 -3.94 -25.36
N ALA A 415 -9.15 -4.95 -24.50
CA ALA A 415 -9.70 -6.30 -24.71
C ALA A 415 -11.21 -6.42 -24.39
N GLY A 416 -11.91 -5.32 -24.08
CA GLY A 416 -13.33 -5.31 -23.71
C GLY A 416 -13.61 -5.95 -22.34
N ARG A 417 -12.60 -5.97 -21.45
CA ARG A 417 -12.66 -6.61 -20.13
C ARG A 417 -12.53 -5.59 -19.02
N ILE A 418 -13.29 -5.78 -17.95
CA ILE A 418 -13.16 -5.05 -16.69
C ILE A 418 -12.33 -5.93 -15.74
N ARG A 419 -11.40 -5.36 -14.96
CA ARG A 419 -10.69 -6.11 -13.92
C ARG A 419 -11.67 -6.63 -12.87
N GLY A 420 -11.55 -7.91 -12.54
CA GLY A 420 -12.33 -8.58 -11.51
C GLY A 420 -11.79 -8.33 -10.10
N SER A 421 -11.67 -9.40 -9.30
CA SER A 421 -11.07 -9.34 -7.97
C SER A 421 -9.56 -9.05 -8.02
N ALA A 422 -8.97 -8.77 -6.86
CA ALA A 422 -7.54 -8.52 -6.69
C ALA A 422 -6.64 -9.74 -7.03
N PHE A 423 -7.20 -10.90 -7.41
CA PHE A 423 -6.43 -12.12 -7.74
C PHE A 423 -6.48 -12.47 -9.22
N ALA A 424 -5.29 -12.79 -9.74
CA ALA A 424 -5.12 -13.57 -10.96
C ALA A 424 -5.41 -15.07 -10.72
N VAL A 425 -6.54 -15.40 -10.09
CA VAL A 425 -7.07 -16.76 -9.97
C VAL A 425 -8.25 -16.88 -10.91
N THR A 426 -8.15 -17.74 -11.92
CA THR A 426 -9.26 -18.02 -12.84
C THR A 426 -10.37 -18.78 -12.12
N ASN A 427 -11.62 -18.61 -12.57
CA ASN A 427 -12.75 -19.41 -12.05
C ASN A 427 -12.49 -20.91 -12.17
N LYS A 428 -11.72 -21.36 -13.18
CA LYS A 428 -11.30 -22.76 -13.31
C LYS A 428 -10.41 -23.19 -12.16
N GLN A 429 -9.34 -22.46 -11.86
CA GLN A 429 -8.45 -22.75 -10.72
C GLN A 429 -9.22 -22.69 -9.39
N TYR A 430 -10.18 -21.77 -9.26
CA TYR A 430 -11.03 -21.70 -8.06
C TYR A 430 -11.96 -22.92 -7.92
N ILE A 431 -12.53 -23.41 -9.03
CA ILE A 431 -13.34 -24.64 -9.05
C ILE A 431 -12.47 -25.85 -8.72
N GLU A 432 -11.28 -25.96 -9.30
CA GLU A 432 -10.33 -27.05 -8.98
C GLU A 432 -9.96 -27.04 -7.49
N LEU A 433 -9.70 -25.87 -6.89
CA LEU A 433 -9.50 -25.72 -5.44
C LEU A 433 -10.74 -26.14 -4.62
N ALA A 434 -11.94 -25.82 -5.09
CA ALA A 434 -13.19 -26.24 -4.45
C ALA A 434 -13.46 -27.76 -4.61
N GLU A 435 -12.96 -28.39 -5.66
CA GLU A 435 -13.01 -29.85 -5.84
C GLU A 435 -12.01 -30.57 -4.93
N PHE A 436 -10.82 -30.00 -4.67
CA PHE A 436 -9.86 -30.51 -3.69
C PHE A 436 -10.23 -30.19 -2.22
N GLY A 437 -10.91 -29.07 -1.97
CA GLY A 437 -11.30 -28.59 -0.64
C GLY A 437 -12.79 -28.72 -0.30
N GLY A 438 -13.56 -29.45 -1.11
CA GLY A 438 -15.02 -29.55 -1.01
C GLY A 438 -15.54 -30.29 0.23
N SER A 439 -14.64 -30.86 1.03
CA SER A 439 -14.90 -31.25 2.41
C SER A 439 -14.23 -30.27 3.35
N VAL A 440 -15.01 -29.62 4.22
CA VAL A 440 -14.48 -28.84 5.35
C VAL A 440 -13.52 -29.75 6.12
N PRO A 441 -12.24 -29.36 6.32
CA PRO A 441 -11.31 -30.17 7.10
C PRO A 441 -11.81 -30.26 8.54
N ALA A 442 -12.47 -31.36 8.88
CA ALA A 442 -12.83 -31.65 10.26
C ALA A 442 -11.53 -31.70 11.07
N PRO A 443 -11.40 -30.94 12.17
CA PRO A 443 -10.21 -31.00 12.99
C PRO A 443 -10.01 -32.43 13.48
N LYS A 444 -8.80 -32.96 13.30
CA LYS A 444 -8.39 -34.22 13.94
C LYS A 444 -8.26 -34.00 15.44
N SER A 445 -9.38 -34.00 16.15
CA SER A 445 -9.40 -34.14 17.60
C SER A 445 -9.18 -35.60 17.96
N ASP A 446 -8.02 -35.94 18.50
CA ASP A 446 -7.97 -37.04 19.45
C ASP A 446 -8.91 -36.68 20.63
N ASN A 447 -9.69 -37.68 21.07
CA ASN A 447 -10.70 -37.60 22.14
C ASN A 447 -12.02 -36.87 21.83
N THR A 448 -12.90 -37.59 21.15
CA THR A 448 -14.25 -37.95 21.64
C THR A 448 -15.05 -36.90 22.41
N ILE A 449 -15.93 -36.16 21.69
CA ILE A 449 -17.30 -35.91 22.17
C ILE A 449 -18.28 -36.29 21.05
N LYS A 450 -19.04 -37.37 21.25
CA LYS A 450 -20.21 -37.66 20.40
C LYS A 450 -21.28 -36.59 20.67
N ARG A 451 -21.70 -35.85 19.64
CA ARG A 451 -23.06 -35.29 19.62
C ARG A 451 -23.97 -36.20 18.82
N VAL A 452 -25.06 -36.59 19.48
CA VAL A 452 -26.11 -37.44 18.95
C VAL A 452 -26.91 -36.64 17.93
N LEU A 453 -27.14 -37.23 16.76
CA LEU A 453 -28.25 -36.85 15.88
C LEU A 453 -29.22 -38.02 15.80
N SER A 454 -30.38 -37.82 16.41
CA SER A 454 -31.64 -38.50 16.12
C SER A 454 -32.70 -37.40 15.99
N VAL A 455 -33.79 -37.53 15.23
CA VAL A 455 -34.35 -38.70 14.52
C VAL A 455 -34.58 -38.35 13.05
N GLU A 456 -34.69 -39.37 12.21
CA GLU A 456 -34.93 -39.32 10.76
C GLU A 456 -36.29 -38.71 10.38
N CYS A 457 -36.37 -38.17 9.16
CA CYS A 457 -37.47 -38.53 8.27
C CYS A 457 -36.89 -38.84 6.89
N MET A 458 -37.27 -39.99 6.32
CA MET A 458 -36.67 -40.58 5.12
C MET A 458 -37.37 -40.17 3.82
N THR A 459 -36.79 -40.66 2.71
CA THR A 459 -37.26 -40.65 1.31
C THR A 459 -36.83 -39.39 0.50
N SER A 460 -36.24 -39.49 -0.70
CA SER A 460 -36.04 -40.67 -1.59
C SER A 460 -34.83 -40.55 -2.54
N GLN A 461 -34.19 -41.70 -2.79
CA GLN A 461 -33.30 -42.11 -3.91
C GLN A 461 -32.00 -41.32 -4.26
N PRO A 462 -30.91 -42.04 -4.62
CA PRO A 462 -29.64 -41.44 -5.06
C PRO A 462 -29.49 -41.36 -6.59
N GLY A 463 -28.87 -40.29 -7.07
CA GLY A 463 -28.23 -40.25 -8.40
C GLY A 463 -28.70 -39.13 -9.34
N GLU A 464 -28.04 -37.97 -9.26
CA GLU A 464 -27.79 -37.08 -10.41
C GLU A 464 -26.84 -35.96 -9.98
N SER A 465 -25.61 -35.94 -10.51
CA SER A 465 -24.68 -34.80 -10.32
C SER A 465 -25.09 -33.65 -11.24
N LYS A 466 -26.11 -32.87 -10.85
CA LYS A 466 -26.53 -31.69 -11.60
C LYS A 466 -25.46 -30.60 -11.53
N ARG A 467 -24.60 -30.59 -12.55
CA ARG A 467 -23.67 -29.50 -12.86
C ARG A 467 -24.46 -28.21 -13.06
N ALA A 468 -24.54 -27.37 -12.04
CA ALA A 468 -25.25 -26.11 -12.09
C ALA A 468 -24.62 -25.18 -13.14
N LYS A 469 -25.29 -25.02 -14.29
CA LYS A 469 -24.96 -23.96 -15.24
C LYS A 469 -25.45 -22.63 -14.67
N ALA A 470 -24.57 -21.93 -13.96
CA ALA A 470 -24.76 -20.52 -13.65
C ALA A 470 -24.84 -19.75 -14.98
N THR A 471 -26.06 -19.48 -15.43
CA THR A 471 -26.33 -18.70 -16.64
C THR A 471 -26.79 -17.34 -16.17
N GLN A 472 -25.99 -16.30 -16.45
CA GLN A 472 -26.34 -14.94 -16.09
C GLN A 472 -27.57 -14.53 -16.90
N VAL A 473 -28.69 -14.23 -16.23
CA VAL A 473 -29.89 -13.70 -16.90
C VAL A 473 -29.59 -12.26 -17.28
N GLY A 474 -29.06 -12.06 -18.49
CA GLY A 474 -28.96 -10.74 -19.09
C GLY A 474 -30.37 -10.19 -19.28
N ALA A 475 -30.68 -9.06 -18.65
CA ALA A 475 -31.90 -8.34 -18.92
C ALA A 475 -31.81 -7.75 -20.34
N SER A 476 -32.39 -8.45 -21.32
CA SER A 476 -32.52 -7.95 -22.68
C SER A 476 -33.34 -6.66 -22.67
N ILE A 477 -32.66 -5.52 -22.81
CA ILE A 477 -33.32 -4.23 -23.07
C ILE A 477 -33.96 -4.37 -24.45
N CYS A 478 -35.26 -4.61 -24.47
CA CYS A 478 -36.03 -4.78 -25.70
C CYS A 478 -36.14 -3.41 -26.38
N SER A 479 -35.36 -3.20 -27.45
CA SER A 479 -35.49 -2.05 -28.32
C SER A 479 -36.88 -2.03 -28.94
N GLN A 480 -37.68 -1.01 -28.63
CA GLN A 480 -38.93 -0.74 -29.33
C GLN A 480 -38.62 -0.47 -30.81
N PRO A 481 -39.38 -1.02 -31.77
CA PRO A 481 -39.22 -0.68 -33.18
C PRO A 481 -39.74 0.75 -33.44
N GLU A 482 -39.07 1.47 -34.34
CA GLU A 482 -39.63 2.70 -34.90
C GLU A 482 -40.89 2.38 -35.72
N PRO A 483 -41.93 3.24 -35.71
CA PRO A 483 -43.02 3.14 -36.66
C PRO A 483 -42.58 3.67 -38.04
N GLU A 484 -42.69 2.86 -39.08
CA GLU A 484 -42.56 3.31 -40.47
C GLU A 484 -43.80 4.10 -40.92
N ALA A 485 -43.55 5.08 -41.82
CA ALA A 485 -44.48 5.99 -42.52
C ALA A 485 -44.97 7.25 -41.74
#